data_AF-A0A3D0G5L4-F1
#
_entry.id   AF-A0A3D0G5L4-F1
#
_cell.length_a   1.000
_cell.length_b   1.000
_cell.length_c   1.000
_cell.angle_alpha   90.00
_cell.angle_beta   90.00
_cell.angle_gamma   90.00
#
_symmetry.space_group_name_H-M   'P 1'
#
loop_
_entity.id
_entity.type
_entity.pdbx_description
1 polymer ?
#
loop_
_entity_poly.entity_id
_entity_poly.type
_entity_poly.pdbx_seq_one_letter_code
_entity_poly.pdbx_strand_id
1 'polypeptide(L)'
;MPDNLNTRLCDAVDAAFDAQVEFLLDLTAHPSTRGNERSAQDFMAQELTSRGFELDRWQIDVSEIRHLPGFSPVMAPYEDAVNVVGAHRSETKTGKSLILNGHIDVVPPGPLDMWEYPPFEPRVDDGWLYGRGGGDMKAGLASNLFALDALAACDLAPAADVFFQSVVEEECTGN
;
A
#
# COMPACT_ATOMS: atom_id res chain seq x y z
N MET A 1 7.71 -12.60 32.71
CA MET A 1 6.32 -12.95 32.34
C MET A 1 6.41 -13.94 31.19
N PRO A 2 5.51 -14.92 31.01
CA PRO A 2 5.56 -15.75 29.82
C PRO A 2 5.48 -14.83 28.61
N ASP A 3 6.43 -14.99 27.70
CA ASP A 3 6.66 -14.18 26.52
C ASP A 3 5.47 -14.36 25.57
N ASN A 4 4.41 -13.56 25.77
CA ASN A 4 3.18 -13.69 25.01
C ASN A 4 3.45 -13.19 23.60
N LEU A 5 3.07 -13.97 22.59
CA LEU A 5 3.19 -13.62 21.18
C LEU A 5 2.73 -12.18 20.88
N ASN A 6 1.66 -11.71 21.53
CA ASN A 6 1.19 -10.33 21.34
C ASN A 6 2.24 -9.29 21.77
N THR A 7 2.93 -9.52 22.88
CA THR A 7 4.02 -8.63 23.35
C THR A 7 5.16 -8.63 22.35
N ARG A 8 5.59 -9.82 21.88
CA ARG A 8 6.65 -9.92 20.87
C ARG A 8 6.30 -9.20 19.57
N LEU A 9 5.05 -9.30 19.11
CA LEU A 9 4.57 -8.60 17.92
C LEU A 9 4.53 -7.09 18.13
N CYS A 10 4.02 -6.61 19.28
CA CYS A 10 4.06 -5.18 19.63
C CYS A 10 5.49 -4.66 19.67
N ASP A 11 6.41 -5.38 20.33
CA ASP A 11 7.82 -5.00 20.42
C ASP A 11 8.48 -4.97 19.03
N ALA A 12 8.12 -5.90 18.14
CA ALA A 12 8.61 -5.91 16.75
C ALA A 12 8.07 -4.74 15.92
N VAL A 13 6.80 -4.35 16.11
CA VAL A 13 6.24 -3.14 15.49
C VAL A 13 6.95 -1.90 16.01
N ASP A 14 7.10 -1.75 17.33
CA ASP A 14 7.77 -0.60 17.95
C ASP A 14 9.22 -0.50 17.46
N ALA A 15 9.94 -1.62 17.34
CA ALA A 15 11.31 -1.66 16.84
C ALA A 15 11.43 -1.28 15.35
N ALA A 16 10.40 -1.48 14.55
CA ALA A 16 10.37 -1.18 13.12
C ALA A 16 9.69 0.16 12.79
N PHE A 17 9.15 0.86 13.78
CA PHE A 17 8.28 2.01 13.55
C PHE A 17 8.98 3.18 12.83
N ASP A 18 10.24 3.47 13.17
CA ASP A 18 11.01 4.51 12.47
C ASP A 18 11.18 4.18 10.98
N ALA A 19 11.49 2.92 10.65
CA ALA A 19 11.58 2.47 9.26
C ALA A 19 10.21 2.49 8.54
N GLN A 20 9.12 2.26 9.26
CA GLN A 20 7.76 2.40 8.73
C GLN A 20 7.43 3.86 8.40
N VAL A 21 7.85 4.80 9.26
CA VAL A 21 7.68 6.23 9.01
C VAL A 21 8.52 6.67 7.81
N GLU A 22 9.77 6.24 7.70
CA GLU A 22 10.63 6.50 6.53
C GLU A 22 10.02 5.95 5.23
N PHE A 23 9.55 4.70 5.25
CA PHE A 23 8.82 4.11 4.12
C PHE A 23 7.61 4.95 3.72
N LEU A 24 6.82 5.41 4.71
CA LEU A 24 5.63 6.21 4.43
C LEU A 24 6.00 7.59 3.87
N LEU A 25 7.08 8.22 4.34
CA LEU A 25 7.59 9.47 3.77
C LEU A 25 8.00 9.26 2.30
N ASP A 26 8.78 8.22 2.01
CA ASP A 26 9.20 7.91 0.63
C ASP A 26 7.99 7.63 -0.27
N LEU A 27 7.06 6.80 0.19
CA LEU A 27 5.84 6.50 -0.56
C LEU A 27 4.96 7.74 -0.78
N THR A 28 4.88 8.63 0.20
CA THR A 28 4.09 9.87 0.12
C THR A 28 4.72 10.88 -0.84
N ALA A 29 6.04 10.84 -1.05
CA ALA A 29 6.73 11.71 -2.01
C ALA A 29 6.36 11.41 -3.47
N HIS A 30 5.80 10.23 -3.77
CA HIS A 30 5.31 9.91 -5.11
C HIS A 30 3.94 10.59 -5.39
N PRO A 31 3.85 11.49 -6.39
CA PRO A 31 2.61 12.19 -6.73
C PRO A 31 1.67 11.30 -7.57
N SER A 32 1.15 10.24 -6.96
CA SER A 32 0.30 9.22 -7.56
C SER A 32 -1.14 9.70 -7.81
N THR A 33 -1.32 10.91 -8.34
CA THR A 33 -2.65 11.32 -8.82
C THR A 33 -3.07 10.46 -10.00
N ARG A 34 -4.37 10.41 -10.30
CA ARG A 34 -4.90 9.68 -11.46
C ARG A 34 -4.07 9.86 -12.73
N GLY A 35 -3.58 8.76 -13.31
CA GLY A 35 -2.71 8.71 -14.50
C GLY A 35 -1.21 8.92 -14.23
N ASN A 36 -0.80 9.15 -12.98
CA ASN A 36 0.60 9.36 -12.57
C ASN A 36 1.05 8.34 -11.50
N GLU A 37 0.33 7.23 -11.34
CA GLU A 37 0.50 6.24 -10.27
C GLU A 37 1.76 5.38 -10.45
N ARG A 38 2.29 5.33 -11.68
CA ARG A 38 3.42 4.47 -12.07
C ARG A 38 4.58 4.50 -11.09
N SER A 39 5.02 5.70 -10.67
CA SER A 39 6.18 5.82 -9.78
C SER A 39 5.93 5.20 -8.40
N ALA A 40 4.72 5.35 -7.85
CA ALA A 40 4.34 4.74 -6.58
C ALA A 40 4.14 3.22 -6.71
N GLN A 41 3.57 2.77 -7.83
CA GLN A 41 3.42 1.33 -8.09
C GLN A 41 4.76 0.63 -8.31
N ASP A 42 5.72 1.28 -8.99
CA ASP A 42 7.07 0.78 -9.15
C ASP A 42 7.77 0.65 -7.78
N PHE A 43 7.60 1.64 -6.90
CA PHE A 43 8.07 1.58 -5.52
C PHE A 43 7.46 0.38 -4.77
N MET A 44 6.13 0.23 -4.78
CA MET A 44 5.47 -0.90 -4.11
C MET A 44 5.90 -2.26 -4.66
N ALA A 45 6.07 -2.37 -5.98
CA ALA A 45 6.56 -3.59 -6.62
C ALA A 45 7.98 -3.96 -6.15
N GLN A 46 8.86 -2.97 -6.03
CA GLN A 46 10.22 -3.15 -5.50
C GLN A 46 10.19 -3.60 -4.04
N GLU A 47 9.37 -2.94 -3.22
CA GLU A 47 9.24 -3.23 -1.78
C GLU A 47 8.70 -4.63 -1.52
N LEU A 48 7.69 -5.06 -2.27
CA LEU A 48 7.14 -6.42 -2.21
C LEU A 48 8.16 -7.47 -2.68
N THR A 49 8.87 -7.21 -3.78
CA THR A 49 9.90 -8.11 -4.31
C THR A 49 11.05 -8.29 -3.33
N SER A 50 11.49 -7.20 -2.69
CA SER A 50 12.58 -7.22 -1.71
C SER A 50 12.25 -8.07 -0.47
N ARG A 51 10.96 -8.19 -0.14
CA ARG A 51 10.42 -9.03 0.95
C ARG A 51 10.09 -10.46 0.51
N GLY A 52 10.39 -10.82 -0.73
CA GLY A 52 10.23 -12.17 -1.26
C GLY A 52 8.78 -12.54 -1.65
N PHE A 53 7.90 -11.57 -1.85
CA PHE A 53 6.57 -11.84 -2.40
C PHE A 53 6.67 -12.26 -3.87
N GLU A 54 5.80 -13.18 -4.28
CA GLU A 54 5.55 -13.45 -5.70
C GLU A 54 4.76 -12.28 -6.29
N LEU A 55 5.36 -11.56 -7.23
CA LEU A 55 4.77 -10.34 -7.79
C LEU A 55 3.87 -10.64 -9.00
N ASP A 56 2.67 -10.07 -8.99
CA ASP A 56 1.78 -9.94 -10.14
C ASP A 56 1.51 -8.46 -10.42
N ARG A 57 1.53 -8.07 -11.69
CA ARG A 57 1.37 -6.68 -12.14
C ARG A 57 0.65 -6.67 -13.47
N TRP A 58 -0.49 -5.97 -13.53
CA TRP A 58 -1.27 -5.87 -14.76
C TRP A 58 -1.93 -4.50 -14.90
N GLN A 59 -2.10 -4.09 -16.16
CA GLN A 59 -2.89 -2.93 -16.53
C GLN A 59 -4.37 -3.32 -16.56
N ILE A 60 -5.25 -2.42 -16.12
CA ILE A 60 -6.70 -2.63 -16.19
C ILE A 60 -7.16 -2.66 -17.65
N ASP A 61 -7.72 -3.80 -18.09
CA ASP A 61 -8.42 -3.91 -19.36
C ASP A 61 -9.92 -3.65 -19.17
N VAL A 62 -10.36 -2.47 -19.62
CA VAL A 62 -11.76 -2.03 -19.52
C VAL A 62 -12.70 -3.03 -20.22
N SER A 63 -12.26 -3.71 -21.27
CA SER A 63 -13.10 -4.69 -21.98
C SER A 63 -13.43 -5.91 -21.12
N GLU A 64 -12.54 -6.26 -20.18
CA GLU A 64 -12.72 -7.36 -19.22
C GLU A 64 -13.63 -6.98 -18.06
N ILE A 65 -13.68 -5.71 -17.64
CA ILE A 65 -14.44 -5.30 -16.45
C ILE A 65 -15.78 -4.59 -16.76
N ARG A 66 -15.94 -3.98 -17.94
CA ARG A 66 -17.12 -3.14 -18.29
C ARG A 66 -18.50 -3.82 -18.16
N HIS A 67 -18.52 -5.14 -18.14
CA HIS A 67 -19.73 -5.93 -18.07
C HIS A 67 -20.04 -6.46 -16.67
N LEU A 68 -19.13 -6.24 -15.71
CA LEU A 68 -19.26 -6.73 -14.35
C LEU A 68 -20.19 -5.84 -13.52
N PRO A 69 -20.97 -6.42 -12.59
CA PRO A 69 -21.70 -5.64 -11.59
C PRO A 69 -20.73 -4.82 -10.74
N GLY A 70 -20.99 -3.52 -10.60
CA GLY A 70 -20.14 -2.60 -9.84
C GLY A 70 -19.15 -1.78 -10.67
N PHE A 71 -18.98 -2.11 -11.96
CA PHE A 71 -18.19 -1.28 -12.88
C PHE A 71 -18.72 0.15 -12.95
N SER A 72 -17.82 1.13 -12.90
CA SER A 72 -18.12 2.54 -13.05
C SER A 72 -17.60 3.09 -14.39
N PRO A 73 -18.34 3.95 -15.09
CA PRO A 73 -17.91 4.49 -16.39
C PRO A 73 -16.56 5.21 -16.34
N VAL A 74 -15.67 4.82 -17.27
CA VAL A 74 -14.33 5.38 -17.39
C VAL A 74 -14.37 6.72 -18.13
N MET A 75 -13.97 7.79 -17.45
CA MET A 75 -14.00 9.17 -17.98
C MET A 75 -12.68 9.61 -18.64
N ALA A 76 -11.57 8.92 -18.36
CA ALA A 76 -10.24 9.20 -18.89
C ALA A 76 -9.49 7.88 -19.18
N PRO A 77 -8.50 7.86 -20.09
CA PRO A 77 -7.80 6.63 -20.48
C PRO A 77 -7.09 5.93 -19.31
N TYR A 78 -7.13 4.59 -19.30
CA TYR A 78 -6.44 3.71 -18.34
C TYR A 78 -5.06 3.25 -18.84
N GLU A 79 -4.34 4.11 -19.55
CA GLU A 79 -3.05 3.76 -20.16
C GLU A 79 -1.98 3.41 -19.10
N ASP A 80 -2.04 4.07 -17.94
CA ASP A 80 -1.12 3.88 -16.81
C ASP A 80 -1.80 3.28 -15.56
N ALA A 81 -3.08 2.89 -15.66
CA ALA A 81 -3.84 2.29 -14.56
C ALA A 81 -3.39 0.84 -14.33
N VAL A 82 -2.33 0.68 -13.54
CA VAL A 82 -1.67 -0.60 -13.29
C VAL A 82 -1.81 -0.97 -11.82
N ASN A 83 -2.27 -2.20 -11.56
CA ASN A 83 -2.34 -2.78 -10.22
C ASN A 83 -1.08 -3.59 -9.93
N VAL A 84 -0.70 -3.62 -8.65
CA VAL A 84 0.43 -4.42 -8.15
C VAL A 84 -0.05 -5.29 -7.00
N VAL A 85 0.19 -6.60 -7.10
CA VAL A 85 -0.14 -7.57 -6.06
C VAL A 85 1.09 -8.39 -5.71
N GLY A 86 1.38 -8.46 -4.40
CA GLY A 86 2.35 -9.41 -3.86
C GLY A 86 1.63 -10.59 -3.23
N ALA A 87 2.00 -11.81 -3.60
CA ALA A 87 1.51 -13.03 -2.97
C ALA A 87 2.57 -13.66 -2.06
N HIS A 88 2.24 -13.76 -0.78
CA HIS A 88 2.90 -14.67 0.15
C HIS A 88 2.23 -16.04 0.02
N ARG A 89 3.00 -17.05 -0.41
CA ARG A 89 2.52 -18.44 -0.51
C ARG A 89 2.90 -19.18 0.76
N SER A 90 1.91 -19.62 1.52
CA SER A 90 2.17 -20.35 2.75
C SER A 90 2.62 -21.77 2.46
N GLU A 91 3.64 -22.24 3.17
CA GLU A 91 4.13 -23.61 3.09
C GLU A 91 3.14 -24.61 3.71
N THR A 92 2.41 -24.20 4.76
CA THR A 92 1.55 -25.09 5.55
C THR A 92 0.11 -25.12 5.06
N LYS A 93 -0.42 -23.98 4.61
CA LYS A 93 -1.81 -23.82 4.11
C LYS A 93 -2.87 -24.33 5.10
N THR A 94 -2.61 -24.18 6.41
CA THR A 94 -3.51 -24.64 7.49
C THR A 94 -4.42 -23.54 8.02
N GLY A 95 -4.20 -22.27 7.66
CA GLY A 95 -5.00 -21.12 8.07
C GLY A 95 -6.11 -20.73 7.08
N LYS A 96 -6.66 -19.52 7.27
CA LYS A 96 -7.54 -18.86 6.29
C LYS A 96 -6.72 -17.85 5.51
N SER A 97 -6.84 -17.84 4.18
CA SER A 97 -6.18 -16.84 3.36
C SER A 97 -6.72 -15.44 3.65
N LEU A 98 -5.89 -14.42 3.40
CA LEU A 98 -6.22 -13.02 3.66
C LEU A 98 -5.81 -12.15 2.47
N ILE A 99 -6.65 -11.16 2.15
CA ILE A 99 -6.30 -10.04 1.28
C ILE A 99 -6.11 -8.82 2.16
N LEU A 100 -4.98 -8.14 1.98
CA LEU A 100 -4.69 -6.82 2.53
C LEU A 100 -4.67 -5.85 1.36
N ASN A 101 -5.76 -5.10 1.17
CA ASN A 101 -5.94 -4.19 0.04
C ASN A 101 -5.80 -2.73 0.50
N GLY A 102 -5.20 -1.90 -0.35
CA GLY A 102 -5.26 -0.45 -0.24
C GLY A 102 -4.99 0.22 -1.59
N HIS A 103 -5.51 1.43 -1.75
CA HIS A 103 -5.30 2.21 -2.97
C HIS A 103 -4.05 3.09 -2.86
N ILE A 104 -3.36 3.23 -3.98
CA ILE A 104 -2.12 3.99 -4.12
C ILE A 104 -2.37 5.38 -4.70
N ASP A 105 -3.48 5.53 -5.44
CA ASP A 105 -3.85 6.77 -6.07
C ASP A 105 -4.33 7.78 -5.04
N VAL A 106 -4.11 9.06 -5.34
CA VAL A 106 -4.47 10.17 -4.44
C VAL A 106 -5.21 11.24 -5.22
N VAL A 107 -6.14 11.93 -4.56
CA VAL A 107 -6.75 13.13 -5.17
C VAL A 107 -5.71 14.25 -5.42
N PRO A 108 -5.98 15.16 -6.38
CA PRO A 108 -5.17 16.36 -6.57
C PRO A 108 -4.99 17.16 -5.26
N PRO A 109 -3.84 17.81 -5.05
CA PRO A 109 -3.57 18.51 -3.80
C PRO A 109 -4.38 19.81 -3.62
N GLY A 110 -5.02 20.31 -4.68
CA GLY A 110 -5.69 21.61 -4.65
C GLY A 110 -4.70 22.78 -4.75
N PRO A 111 -5.09 23.99 -4.33
CA PRO A 111 -4.25 25.20 -4.41
C PRO A 111 -2.98 25.08 -3.55
N LEU A 112 -1.81 25.14 -4.18
CA LEU A 112 -0.52 24.92 -3.52
C LEU A 112 -0.15 26.02 -2.52
N ASP A 113 -0.67 27.23 -2.70
CA ASP A 113 -0.47 28.38 -1.81
C ASP A 113 -1.25 28.28 -0.49
N MET A 114 -2.21 27.37 -0.41
CA MET A 114 -2.93 27.04 0.82
C MET A 114 -2.24 25.96 1.65
N TRP A 115 -1.21 25.32 1.11
CA TRP A 115 -0.41 24.36 1.86
C TRP A 115 0.71 25.08 2.60
N GLU A 116 0.86 24.79 3.89
CA GLU A 116 2.01 25.23 4.67
C GLU A 116 3.32 24.60 4.16
N TYR A 117 3.22 23.37 3.66
CA TYR A 117 4.34 22.58 3.13
C TYR A 117 3.96 21.92 1.79
N PRO A 118 4.88 21.80 0.81
CA PRO A 118 4.55 21.17 -0.45
C PRO A 118 3.98 19.76 -0.27
N PRO A 119 2.85 19.41 -0.93
CA PRO A 119 2.07 18.21 -0.63
C PRO A 119 2.81 16.90 -0.90
N PHE A 120 3.84 16.92 -1.76
CA PHE A 120 4.65 15.75 -2.12
C PHE A 120 6.11 15.90 -1.64
N GLU A 121 6.36 16.80 -0.69
CA GLU A 121 7.60 16.85 0.10
C GLU A 121 7.24 16.53 1.57
N PRO A 122 6.91 15.25 1.84
CA PRO A 122 6.31 14.89 3.10
C PRO A 122 7.29 15.05 4.25
N ARG A 123 6.74 15.34 5.42
CA ARG A 123 7.54 15.59 6.63
C ARG A 123 6.79 15.18 7.87
N VAL A 124 7.54 14.92 8.91
CA VAL A 124 7.01 14.76 10.27
C VAL A 124 7.24 16.06 11.03
N ASP A 125 6.18 16.62 11.60
CA ASP A 125 6.23 17.80 12.46
C ASP A 125 5.25 17.61 13.62
N ASP A 126 5.70 17.91 14.85
CA ASP A 126 4.95 17.72 16.11
C ASP A 126 4.18 16.38 16.22
N GLY A 127 4.81 15.27 15.82
CA GLY A 127 4.22 13.93 15.88
C GLY A 127 3.19 13.61 14.79
N TRP A 128 3.00 14.50 13.81
CA TRP A 128 2.13 14.30 12.65
C TRP A 128 2.94 14.19 11.37
N LEU A 129 2.55 13.29 10.48
CA LEU A 129 3.06 13.24 9.12
C LEU A 129 2.17 14.07 8.19
N TYR A 130 2.78 15.02 7.50
CA TYR A 130 2.13 15.90 6.52
C TYR A 130 2.54 15.50 5.11
N GLY A 131 1.56 15.31 4.24
CA GLY A 131 1.75 15.01 2.83
C GLY A 131 0.47 14.46 2.19
N ARG A 132 0.23 14.75 0.91
CA ARG A 132 -0.93 14.26 0.16
C ARG A 132 -0.84 12.75 0.05
N GLY A 133 -1.87 12.08 0.54
CA GLY A 133 -2.00 10.63 0.54
C GLY A 133 -1.41 9.95 1.76
N GLY A 134 -0.67 10.68 2.61
CA GLY A 134 -0.07 10.13 3.82
C GLY A 134 -1.13 9.49 4.72
N GLY A 135 -2.20 10.21 5.03
CA GLY A 135 -3.37 9.63 5.71
C GLY A 135 -4.29 8.83 4.79
N ASP A 136 -4.48 9.35 3.56
CA ASP A 136 -5.44 8.98 2.50
C ASP A 136 -4.93 8.16 1.29
N MET A 137 -4.67 6.85 1.27
CA MET A 137 -4.58 5.91 2.39
C MET A 137 -3.18 5.25 2.51
N LYS A 138 -2.10 5.92 2.08
CA LYS A 138 -0.73 5.34 2.01
C LYS A 138 -0.24 4.84 3.37
N ALA A 139 -0.64 5.45 4.49
CA ALA A 139 -0.38 4.93 5.83
C ALA A 139 -0.99 3.54 6.07
N GLY A 140 -2.16 3.25 5.48
CA GLY A 140 -2.79 1.93 5.55
C GLY A 140 -1.98 0.87 4.80
N LEU A 141 -1.48 1.20 3.61
CA LEU A 141 -0.56 0.32 2.85
C LEU A 141 0.73 0.05 3.63
N ALA A 142 1.36 1.10 4.18
CA ALA A 142 2.54 0.96 5.01
C ALA A 142 2.27 0.07 6.24
N SER A 143 1.16 0.31 6.94
CA SER A 143 0.77 -0.47 8.13
C SER A 143 0.53 -1.94 7.81
N ASN A 144 -0.16 -2.24 6.71
CA ASN A 144 -0.41 -3.62 6.27
C ASN A 144 0.91 -4.35 5.97
N LEU A 145 1.87 -3.68 5.33
CA LEU A 145 3.15 -4.29 4.95
C LEU A 145 4.01 -4.53 6.19
N PHE A 146 4.13 -3.52 7.07
CA PHE A 146 4.93 -3.62 8.29
C PHE A 146 4.35 -4.56 9.34
N ALA A 147 3.03 -4.81 9.31
CA ALA A 147 2.44 -5.89 10.12
C ALA A 147 3.01 -7.27 9.72
N LEU A 148 3.24 -7.50 8.42
CA LEU A 148 3.87 -8.74 7.94
C LEU A 148 5.37 -8.77 8.27
N ASP A 149 6.05 -7.62 8.22
CA ASP A 149 7.45 -7.51 8.64
C ASP A 149 7.62 -7.81 10.14
N ALA A 150 6.71 -7.35 10.99
CA ALA A 150 6.72 -7.64 12.43
C ALA A 150 6.51 -9.15 12.74
N LEU A 151 5.66 -9.82 11.97
CA LEU A 151 5.51 -11.28 12.01
C LEU A 151 6.83 -11.97 11.65
N ALA A 152 7.46 -11.55 10.55
CA ALA A 152 8.74 -12.11 10.10
C ALA A 152 9.86 -11.90 11.12
N ALA A 153 9.92 -10.71 11.76
CA ALA A 153 10.88 -10.41 12.83
C ALA A 153 10.71 -11.29 14.08
N CYS A 154 9.55 -11.91 14.25
CA CYS A 154 9.28 -12.90 15.30
C CYS A 154 9.58 -14.35 14.87
N ASP A 155 10.25 -14.57 13.74
CA ASP A 155 10.48 -15.87 13.09
C ASP A 155 9.17 -16.61 12.76
N LEU A 156 8.12 -15.83 12.41
CA LEU A 156 6.81 -16.35 12.05
C LEU A 156 6.46 -15.97 10.61
N ALA A 157 5.55 -16.73 10.02
CA ALA A 157 4.94 -16.43 8.74
C ALA A 157 3.45 -16.77 8.77
N PRO A 158 2.62 -16.15 7.91
CA PRO A 158 1.23 -16.52 7.76
C PRO A 158 1.05 -18.03 7.45
N ALA A 159 0.12 -18.67 8.17
CA ALA A 159 -0.20 -20.09 7.99
C ALA A 159 -1.11 -20.38 6.77
N ALA A 160 -1.44 -19.36 5.98
CA ALA A 160 -2.18 -19.46 4.73
C ALA A 160 -1.75 -18.33 3.79
N ASP A 161 -2.11 -18.43 2.52
CA ASP A 161 -1.73 -17.42 1.51
C ASP A 161 -2.23 -16.03 1.90
N VAL A 162 -1.36 -15.02 1.76
CA VAL A 162 -1.70 -13.61 1.96
C VAL A 162 -1.41 -12.86 0.67
N PHE A 163 -2.37 -12.06 0.23
CA PHE A 163 -2.22 -11.20 -0.95
C PHE A 163 -2.24 -9.75 -0.53
N PHE A 164 -1.13 -9.07 -0.73
CA PHE A 164 -1.02 -7.62 -0.55
C PHE A 164 -1.36 -6.94 -1.86
N GLN A 165 -2.35 -6.05 -1.88
CA GLN A 165 -2.84 -5.40 -3.10
C GLN A 165 -2.67 -3.88 -2.98
N SER A 166 -1.88 -3.32 -3.90
CA SER A 166 -1.75 -1.88 -4.15
C SER A 166 -2.50 -1.57 -5.44
N VAL A 167 -3.68 -0.97 -5.31
CA VAL A 167 -4.60 -0.74 -6.44
C VAL A 167 -4.71 0.72 -6.81
N VAL A 168 -5.18 1.01 -8.02
CA VAL A 168 -5.48 2.36 -8.50
C VAL A 168 -6.99 2.60 -8.57
N GLU A 169 -7.38 3.83 -8.95
CA GLU A 169 -8.74 4.23 -9.30
C GLU A 169 -9.78 4.26 -8.17
N GLU A 170 -9.40 4.02 -6.91
CA GLU A 170 -10.35 4.09 -5.78
C GLU A 170 -10.98 5.49 -5.67
N GLU A 171 -10.17 6.53 -5.83
CA GLU A 171 -10.56 7.94 -5.67
C GLU A 171 -11.42 8.45 -6.84
N CYS A 172 -11.74 7.60 -7.82
CA CYS A 172 -12.55 7.95 -8.97
C CYS A 172 -13.65 6.94 -9.31
N THR A 173 -13.35 5.64 -9.34
CA THR A 173 -14.25 4.62 -9.91
C THR A 173 -14.33 3.33 -9.11
N GLY A 174 -13.24 2.89 -8.48
CA GLY A 174 -13.13 1.57 -7.84
C GLY A 174 -13.06 0.40 -8.83
N ASN A 175 -12.72 0.67 -10.10
CA ASN A 175 -12.63 -0.31 -11.19
C ASN A 175 -11.43 -1.25 -11.11
#